data_AF-W4RZ04-F1
#
_entry.id   AF-W4RZ04-F1
#
_cell.length_a   1.000
_cell.length_b   1.000
_cell.length_c   1.000
_cell.angle_alpha   90.00
_cell.angle_beta   90.00
_cell.angle_gamma   90.00
#
_symmetry.space_group_name_H-M   'P 1'
#
loop_
_entity.id
_entity.type
_entity.pdbx_description
1 polymer ?
#
loop_
_entity_poly.entity_id
_entity_poly.type
_entity_poly.pdbx_seq_one_letter_code
_entity_poly.pdbx_strand_id
1 'polypeptide(L)'
;HPARRLLNSLAEACEGNNGDSAAERVLMGKVEEIVDRLVAEFNENLAIFLTLEEEFRDFLSQHRRRVEIAERRATETQRGQEKLELARSRALLELEQRTQAGTPLPRAVEDFLRQPWLHHLTMAILRDGEEGPGTVEALALADGVLEELAEARRHIVGKPWLQVWQPALHRVFASVGLHGDAVVVAITALHDTLQAIAEARPELEKALPELPQVNLPPPAAESVSVVLGAEAVAQSIDSADAERFRAMDIGTWLDFVDKDGKVQAGKLSWVSPISQRLLFVNRRGVRFCVASPEELAVMVRLGRLREHINDGAFDSAMQGVIDRLDPLHNSTVH
;
A
#
# COMPACT_ATOMS: atom_id res chain seq x y z
N HIS A 1 -24.74 32.70 -18.36
CA HIS A 1 -26.14 32.25 -18.27
C HIS A 1 -26.22 31.04 -17.33
N PRO A 2 -27.11 31.03 -16.32
CA PRO A 2 -27.23 29.95 -15.33
C PRO A 2 -27.45 28.57 -15.94
N ALA A 3 -28.33 28.46 -16.94
CA ALA A 3 -28.57 27.19 -17.64
C ALA A 3 -27.29 26.62 -18.28
N ARG A 4 -26.45 27.46 -18.89
CA ARG A 4 -25.19 27.01 -19.49
C ARG A 4 -24.19 26.54 -18.44
N ARG A 5 -24.18 27.15 -17.25
CA ARG A 5 -23.31 26.71 -16.15
C ARG A 5 -23.74 25.34 -15.63
N LEU A 6 -25.03 25.13 -15.40
CA LEU A 6 -25.57 23.84 -14.99
C LEU A 6 -25.25 22.75 -16.02
N LEU A 7 -25.55 23.01 -17.30
CA LEU A 7 -25.30 22.06 -18.38
C LEU A 7 -23.80 21.74 -18.52
N ASN A 8 -22.92 22.74 -18.40
CA ASN A 8 -21.48 22.49 -18.40
C ASN A 8 -21.05 21.61 -17.21
N SER A 9 -21.53 21.89 -16.00
CA SER A 9 -21.21 21.08 -14.83
C SER A 9 -21.72 19.64 -14.97
N LEU A 10 -22.94 19.45 -15.49
CA LEU A 10 -23.51 18.12 -15.74
C LEU A 10 -22.70 17.37 -16.81
N ALA A 11 -22.30 18.05 -17.89
CA ALA A 11 -21.47 17.48 -18.94
C ALA A 11 -20.09 17.07 -18.40
N GLU A 12 -19.42 17.93 -17.61
CA GLU A 12 -18.13 17.63 -16.96
C GLU A 12 -18.25 16.46 -15.97
N ALA A 13 -19.39 16.31 -15.29
CA ALA A 13 -19.62 15.19 -14.37
C ALA A 13 -19.91 13.85 -15.08
N CYS A 14 -20.48 13.91 -16.28
CA CYS A 14 -20.64 12.75 -17.16
C CYS A 14 -19.36 12.45 -17.95
N GLU A 15 -18.44 13.40 -18.04
CA GLU A 15 -17.21 13.28 -18.81
C GLU A 15 -16.36 12.11 -18.31
N GLY A 16 -16.15 11.15 -19.23
CA GLY A 16 -15.43 9.92 -18.95
C GLY A 16 -16.15 8.94 -18.02
N ASN A 17 -17.28 9.29 -17.41
CA ASN A 17 -18.00 8.44 -16.45
C ASN A 17 -18.88 7.40 -17.17
N ASN A 18 -18.39 6.17 -17.27
CA ASN A 18 -19.11 5.07 -17.95
C ASN A 18 -20.11 4.32 -17.03
N GLY A 19 -20.25 4.70 -15.76
CA GLY A 19 -21.15 4.00 -14.83
C GLY A 19 -20.66 2.61 -14.41
N ASP A 20 -19.41 2.25 -14.68
CA ASP A 20 -18.89 0.92 -14.39
C ASP A 20 -18.83 0.64 -12.88
N SER A 21 -18.47 1.67 -12.09
CA SER A 21 -18.41 1.56 -10.63
C SER A 21 -19.68 2.05 -9.92
N ALA A 22 -19.93 1.56 -8.70
CA ALA A 22 -21.07 2.01 -7.90
C ALA A 22 -21.04 3.52 -7.57
N ALA A 23 -19.86 4.12 -7.46
CA ALA A 23 -19.73 5.56 -7.20
C ALA A 23 -20.01 6.40 -8.45
N GLU A 24 -19.56 5.92 -9.60
CA GLU A 24 -19.89 6.46 -10.92
C GLU A 24 -21.39 6.41 -11.19
N ARG A 25 -22.06 5.30 -10.84
CA ARG A 25 -23.52 5.19 -10.87
C ARG A 25 -24.23 6.15 -9.93
N VAL A 26 -23.67 6.43 -8.76
CA VAL A 26 -24.22 7.45 -7.84
C VAL A 26 -24.11 8.86 -8.43
N LEU A 27 -23.00 9.18 -9.09
CA LEU A 27 -22.86 10.45 -9.80
C LEU A 27 -23.85 10.55 -10.98
N MET A 28 -23.96 9.50 -11.80
CA MET A 28 -24.93 9.43 -12.91
C MET A 28 -26.36 9.55 -12.42
N GLY A 29 -26.72 8.84 -11.34
CA GLY A 29 -28.06 8.93 -10.74
C GLY A 29 -28.38 10.34 -10.24
N LYS A 30 -27.38 11.09 -9.72
CA LYS A 30 -27.60 12.48 -9.33
C LYS A 30 -27.75 13.41 -10.53
N VAL A 31 -27.03 13.16 -11.63
CA VAL A 31 -27.22 13.88 -12.90
C VAL A 31 -28.65 13.65 -13.42
N GLU A 32 -29.10 12.40 -13.48
CA GLU A 32 -30.46 12.04 -13.92
C GLU A 32 -31.53 12.71 -13.06
N GLU A 33 -31.39 12.66 -11.73
CA GLU A 33 -32.31 13.34 -10.80
C GLU A 33 -32.44 14.85 -11.08
N ILE A 34 -31.32 15.52 -11.38
CA ILE A 34 -31.31 16.96 -11.67
C ILE A 34 -31.94 17.27 -13.03
N VAL A 35 -31.68 16.43 -14.05
CA VAL A 35 -32.29 16.57 -15.37
C VAL A 35 -33.80 16.36 -15.29
N ASP A 36 -34.25 15.32 -14.58
CA ASP A 36 -35.68 15.01 -14.43
C ASP A 36 -36.42 16.12 -13.69
N ARG A 37 -35.84 16.65 -12.60
CA ARG A 37 -36.41 17.81 -11.88
C ARG A 37 -36.46 19.05 -12.76
N LEU A 38 -35.40 19.31 -13.53
CA LEU A 38 -35.38 20.44 -14.44
C LEU A 38 -36.50 20.34 -15.49
N VAL A 39 -36.71 19.16 -16.09
CA VAL A 39 -37.77 18.95 -17.10
C VAL A 39 -39.16 19.07 -16.49
N ALA A 40 -39.37 18.56 -15.27
CA ALA A 40 -40.67 18.57 -14.61
C ALA A 40 -41.10 19.93 -14.06
N GLU A 41 -40.16 20.71 -13.53
CA GLU A 41 -40.45 21.95 -12.79
C GLU A 41 -40.15 23.22 -13.60
N PHE A 42 -39.56 23.12 -14.80
CA PHE A 42 -39.27 24.29 -15.64
C PHE A 42 -40.55 24.98 -16.15
N ASN A 43 -40.72 26.24 -15.77
CA ASN A 43 -41.86 27.09 -16.13
C ASN A 43 -41.42 28.49 -16.61
N GLU A 44 -40.37 28.54 -17.45
CA GLU A 44 -39.73 29.78 -17.93
C GLU A 44 -39.03 30.63 -16.83
N ASN A 45 -39.01 30.14 -15.59
CA ASN A 45 -38.31 30.79 -14.49
C ASN A 45 -36.84 30.33 -14.40
N LEU A 46 -35.91 31.27 -14.45
CA LEU A 46 -34.48 31.01 -14.33
C LEU A 46 -34.04 30.62 -12.91
N ALA A 47 -34.89 30.81 -11.90
CA ALA A 47 -34.59 30.50 -10.49
C ALA A 47 -34.28 29.01 -10.28
N ILE A 48 -34.98 28.10 -10.98
CA ILE A 48 -34.75 26.65 -10.86
C ILE A 48 -33.33 26.26 -11.25
N PHE A 49 -32.78 26.88 -12.31
CA PHE A 49 -31.41 26.62 -12.75
C PHE A 49 -30.38 27.04 -11.71
N LEU A 50 -30.61 28.12 -10.97
CA LEU A 50 -29.70 28.57 -9.91
C LEU A 50 -29.70 27.58 -8.74
N THR A 51 -30.89 27.14 -8.31
CA THR A 51 -31.03 26.17 -7.21
C THR A 51 -30.41 24.82 -7.56
N LEU A 52 -30.72 24.28 -8.74
CA LEU A 52 -30.16 22.99 -9.18
C LEU A 52 -28.64 23.07 -9.40
N GLU A 53 -28.11 24.21 -9.85
CA GLU A 53 -26.67 24.40 -10.03
C GLU A 53 -25.93 24.49 -8.71
N GLU A 54 -26.49 25.18 -7.72
CA GLU A 54 -25.94 25.23 -6.36
C GLU A 54 -25.96 23.85 -5.71
N GLU A 55 -27.09 23.14 -5.76
CA GLU A 55 -27.23 21.78 -5.24
C GLU A 55 -26.23 20.81 -5.89
N PHE A 56 -26.08 20.88 -7.22
CA PHE A 56 -25.14 20.02 -7.93
C PHE A 56 -23.69 20.35 -7.61
N ARG A 57 -23.35 21.63 -7.51
CA ARG A 57 -22.01 22.06 -7.15
C ARG A 57 -21.63 21.57 -5.76
N ASP A 58 -22.55 21.68 -4.80
CA ASP A 58 -22.34 21.20 -3.44
C ASP A 58 -22.12 19.69 -3.44
N PHE A 59 -22.95 18.93 -4.17
CA PHE A 59 -22.76 17.50 -4.35
C PHE A 59 -21.38 17.14 -4.95
N LEU A 60 -20.97 17.82 -6.03
CA LEU A 60 -19.67 17.61 -6.67
C LEU A 60 -18.51 17.95 -5.71
N SER A 61 -18.62 19.02 -4.93
CA SER A 61 -17.59 19.39 -3.95
C SER A 61 -17.40 18.31 -2.88
N GLN A 62 -18.51 17.75 -2.37
CA GLN A 62 -18.48 16.66 -1.40
C GLN A 62 -17.93 15.37 -2.01
N HIS A 63 -18.30 15.09 -3.26
CA HIS A 63 -17.79 13.93 -3.99
C HIS A 63 -16.27 14.03 -4.20
N ARG A 64 -15.77 15.14 -4.74
CA ARG A 64 -14.32 15.40 -4.93
C ARG A 64 -13.57 15.29 -3.62
N ARG A 65 -14.11 15.85 -2.52
CA ARG A 65 -13.48 15.77 -1.21
C ARG A 65 -13.36 14.33 -0.70
N ARG A 66 -14.39 13.49 -0.91
CA ARG A 66 -14.34 12.07 -0.54
C ARG A 66 -13.28 11.30 -1.34
N VAL A 67 -13.16 11.60 -2.63
CA VAL A 67 -12.14 11.01 -3.51
C VAL A 67 -10.73 11.40 -3.04
N GLU A 68 -10.48 12.68 -2.75
CA GLU A 68 -9.19 13.15 -2.21
C GLU A 68 -8.81 12.46 -0.89
N ILE A 69 -9.77 12.29 0.02
CA ILE A 69 -9.54 11.60 1.30
C ILE A 69 -9.19 10.13 1.06
N ALA A 70 -9.89 9.47 0.14
CA ALA A 70 -9.59 8.09 -0.23
C ALA A 70 -8.19 7.97 -0.85
N GLU A 71 -7.85 8.88 -1.77
CA GLU A 71 -6.54 8.93 -2.44
C GLU A 71 -5.42 9.09 -1.41
N ARG A 72 -5.56 10.05 -0.49
CA ARG A 72 -4.59 10.26 0.59
C ARG A 72 -4.42 9.02 1.48
N ARG A 73 -5.52 8.37 1.85
CA ARG A 73 -5.48 7.14 2.67
C ARG A 73 -4.81 5.99 1.93
N ALA A 74 -5.04 5.85 0.62
CA ALA A 74 -4.40 4.84 -0.21
C ALA A 74 -2.87 5.03 -0.21
N THR A 75 -2.43 6.27 -0.42
CA THR A 75 -1.01 6.65 -0.40
C THR A 75 -0.36 6.43 0.98
N GLU A 76 -1.00 6.88 2.06
CA GLU A 76 -0.49 6.70 3.43
C GLU A 76 -0.38 5.20 3.80
N THR A 77 -1.37 4.40 3.42
CA THR A 77 -1.37 2.94 3.64
C THR A 77 -0.23 2.28 2.89
N GLN A 78 -0.05 2.60 1.60
CA GLN A 78 1.01 2.04 0.77
C GLN A 78 2.40 2.40 1.31
N ARG A 79 2.60 3.67 1.68
CA ARG A 79 3.85 4.15 2.28
C ARG A 79 4.16 3.43 3.61
N GLY A 80 3.15 3.18 4.43
CA GLY A 80 3.29 2.43 5.68
C GLY A 80 3.72 0.98 5.44
N GLN A 81 3.08 0.32 4.48
CA GLN A 81 3.41 -1.06 4.09
C GLN A 81 4.84 -1.18 3.58
N GLU A 82 5.28 -0.28 2.71
CA GLU A 82 6.63 -0.30 2.18
C GLU A 82 7.70 -0.07 3.27
N LYS A 83 7.47 0.91 4.16
CA LYS A 83 8.38 1.14 5.29
C LYS A 83 8.49 -0.07 6.21
N LEU A 84 7.37 -0.76 6.46
CA LEU A 84 7.37 -1.98 7.27
C LEU A 84 8.17 -3.10 6.58
N GLU A 85 8.00 -3.27 5.28
CA GLU A 85 8.72 -4.29 4.51
C GLU A 85 10.23 -4.05 4.52
N LEU A 86 10.65 -2.79 4.36
CA LEU A 86 12.07 -2.43 4.45
C LEU A 86 12.63 -2.67 5.86
N ALA A 87 11.91 -2.24 6.90
CA ALA A 87 12.30 -2.47 8.28
C ALA A 87 12.45 -3.97 8.60
N ARG A 88 11.51 -4.79 8.08
CA ARG A 88 11.53 -6.25 8.22
C ARG A 88 12.70 -6.88 7.48
N SER A 89 12.93 -6.47 6.24
CA SER A 89 14.05 -6.96 5.42
C SER A 89 15.39 -6.65 6.09
N ARG A 90 15.53 -5.43 6.64
CA ARG A 90 16.73 -5.05 7.41
C ARG A 90 16.88 -5.90 8.67
N ALA A 91 15.82 -6.09 9.44
CA ALA A 91 15.87 -6.92 10.65
C ALA A 91 16.24 -8.38 10.34
N LEU A 92 15.75 -8.94 9.22
CA LEU A 92 16.13 -10.26 8.75
C LEU A 92 17.60 -10.35 8.35
N LEU A 93 18.15 -9.33 7.68
CA LEU A 93 19.58 -9.26 7.37
C LEU A 93 20.43 -9.31 8.65
N GLU A 94 20.04 -8.57 9.69
CA GLU A 94 20.74 -8.55 10.98
C GLU A 94 20.65 -9.90 11.71
N LEU A 95 19.51 -10.59 11.59
CA LEU A 95 19.31 -11.95 12.09
C LEU A 95 20.24 -12.94 11.36
N GLU A 96 20.28 -12.86 10.03
CA GLU A 96 21.12 -13.74 9.20
C GLU A 96 22.60 -13.55 9.51
N GLN A 97 23.08 -12.31 9.61
CA GLN A 97 24.47 -12.02 9.96
C GLN A 97 24.89 -12.64 11.30
N ARG A 98 23.99 -12.62 12.29
CA ARG A 98 24.23 -13.18 13.62
C ARG A 98 24.10 -14.71 13.69
N THR A 99 23.28 -15.29 12.84
CA THR A 99 23.04 -16.74 12.79
C THR A 99 24.02 -17.48 11.86
N GLN A 100 24.67 -16.78 10.92
CA GLN A 100 25.62 -17.33 9.95
C GLN A 100 26.99 -17.72 10.52
N ALA A 101 27.30 -17.44 11.78
CA ALA A 101 28.61 -17.70 12.41
C ALA A 101 28.98 -19.20 12.58
N GLY A 102 28.33 -20.12 11.86
CA GLY A 102 28.73 -21.53 11.73
C GLY A 102 28.57 -22.38 12.99
N THR A 103 28.05 -21.83 14.09
CA THR A 103 27.90 -22.55 15.36
C THR A 103 26.43 -22.77 15.67
N PRO A 104 25.97 -24.02 15.92
CA PRO A 104 24.55 -24.32 16.10
C PRO A 104 23.99 -23.63 17.34
N LEU A 105 22.94 -22.83 17.17
CA LEU A 105 22.29 -22.13 18.27
C LEU A 105 21.44 -23.09 19.11
N PRO A 106 21.45 -22.95 20.44
CA PRO A 106 20.49 -23.63 21.31
C PRO A 106 19.07 -23.19 20.96
N ARG A 107 18.11 -24.11 21.12
CA ARG A 107 16.74 -23.87 20.65
C ARG A 107 16.11 -22.62 21.27
N ALA A 108 16.31 -22.40 22.57
CA ALA A 108 15.77 -21.23 23.27
C ALA A 108 16.30 -19.91 22.72
N VAL A 109 17.59 -19.86 22.38
CA VAL A 109 18.25 -18.66 21.82
C VAL A 109 17.79 -18.44 20.38
N GLU A 110 17.70 -19.50 19.60
CA GLU A 110 17.19 -19.42 18.23
C GLU A 110 15.74 -18.93 18.19
N ASP A 111 14.85 -19.51 18.99
CA ASP A 111 13.44 -19.12 19.08
C ASP A 111 13.29 -17.65 19.53
N PHE A 112 14.11 -17.21 20.50
CA PHE A 112 14.16 -15.81 20.94
C PHE A 112 14.59 -14.85 19.82
N LEU A 113 15.64 -15.18 19.08
CA LEU A 113 16.15 -14.34 18.00
C LEU A 113 15.15 -14.27 16.83
N ARG A 114 14.59 -15.40 16.44
CA ARG A 114 13.72 -15.50 15.25
C ARG A 114 12.35 -14.85 15.42
N GLN A 115 11.83 -14.75 16.64
CA GLN A 115 10.47 -14.26 16.87
C GLN A 115 10.42 -13.01 17.77
N PRO A 116 10.67 -13.07 19.10
CA PRO A 116 10.67 -11.89 19.97
C PRO A 116 11.59 -10.77 19.51
N TRP A 117 12.86 -11.09 19.29
CA TRP A 117 13.86 -10.09 18.95
C TRP A 117 13.65 -9.52 17.55
N LEU A 118 13.44 -10.39 16.54
CA LEU A 118 13.19 -9.95 15.16
C LEU A 118 11.99 -9.01 15.08
N HIS A 119 10.89 -9.33 15.78
CA HIS A 119 9.72 -8.45 15.84
C HIS A 119 10.05 -7.10 16.48
N HIS A 120 10.70 -7.12 17.65
CA HIS A 120 11.08 -5.91 18.36
C HIS A 120 11.99 -5.01 17.52
N LEU A 121 13.01 -5.58 16.89
CA LEU A 121 13.94 -4.89 16.00
C LEU A 121 13.21 -4.26 14.81
N THR A 122 12.29 -5.00 14.18
CA THR A 122 11.47 -4.48 13.08
C THR A 122 10.66 -3.25 13.52
N MET A 123 10.05 -3.29 14.71
CA MET A 123 9.30 -2.16 15.25
C MET A 123 10.20 -0.98 15.65
N ALA A 124 11.38 -1.25 16.19
CA ALA A 124 12.37 -0.23 16.53
C ALA A 124 12.86 0.50 15.28
N ILE A 125 13.21 -0.22 14.20
CA ILE A 125 13.61 0.38 12.91
C ILE A 125 12.46 1.22 12.33
N LEU A 126 11.22 0.74 12.41
CA LEU A 126 10.06 1.46 11.89
C LEU A 126 9.80 2.78 12.63
N ARG A 127 10.04 2.81 13.95
CA ARG A 127 9.76 3.96 14.81
C ARG A 127 10.92 4.96 14.86
N ASP A 128 12.13 4.45 15.09
CA ASP A 128 13.32 5.24 15.43
C ASP A 128 14.33 5.33 14.28
N GLY A 129 14.15 4.54 13.22
CA GLY A 129 15.08 4.43 12.09
C GLY A 129 16.19 3.39 12.31
N GLU A 130 16.98 3.13 11.26
CA GLU A 130 18.04 2.09 11.28
C GLU A 130 19.14 2.35 12.31
N GLU A 131 19.47 3.62 12.55
CA GLU A 131 20.48 4.03 13.54
C GLU A 131 19.85 4.65 14.80
N GLY A 132 18.54 4.46 14.98
CA GLY A 132 17.80 4.98 16.11
C GLY A 132 18.22 4.33 17.44
N PRO A 133 18.01 5.02 18.57
CA PRO A 133 18.42 4.51 19.88
C PRO A 133 17.77 3.16 20.22
N GLY A 134 16.51 2.94 19.86
CA GLY A 134 15.83 1.65 20.05
C GLY A 134 16.42 0.53 19.19
N THR A 135 16.85 0.85 17.97
CA THR A 135 17.49 -0.12 17.07
C THR A 135 18.87 -0.51 17.58
N VAL A 136 19.68 0.47 17.99
CA VAL A 136 21.00 0.24 18.59
C VAL A 136 20.89 -0.61 19.86
N GLU A 137 19.93 -0.32 20.73
CA GLU A 137 19.71 -1.09 21.95
C GLU A 137 19.26 -2.53 21.66
N ALA A 138 18.38 -2.73 20.67
CA ALA A 138 17.93 -4.05 20.25
C ALA A 138 19.08 -4.88 19.66
N LEU A 139 19.94 -4.27 18.84
CA LEU A 139 21.13 -4.93 18.28
C LEU A 139 22.12 -5.31 19.40
N ALA A 140 22.40 -4.39 20.32
CA ALA A 140 23.29 -4.63 21.45
C ALA A 140 22.79 -5.76 22.36
N LEU A 141 21.48 -5.88 22.56
CA LEU A 141 20.89 -7.01 23.30
C LEU A 141 21.16 -8.36 22.62
N ALA A 142 20.96 -8.46 21.30
CA ALA A 142 21.26 -9.71 20.60
C ALA A 142 22.76 -10.05 20.65
N ASP A 143 23.62 -9.05 20.48
CA ASP A 143 25.06 -9.23 20.57
C ASP A 143 25.47 -9.69 21.98
N GLY A 144 24.91 -9.08 23.03
CA GLY A 144 25.13 -9.51 24.41
C GLY A 144 24.65 -10.94 24.69
N VAL A 145 23.47 -11.34 24.20
CA VAL A 145 22.99 -12.73 24.36
C VAL A 145 23.91 -13.73 23.64
N LEU A 146 24.42 -13.38 22.46
CA LEU A 146 25.33 -14.23 21.70
C LEU A 146 26.73 -14.30 22.31
N GLU A 147 27.21 -13.20 22.88
CA GLU A 147 28.46 -13.16 23.64
C GLU A 147 28.38 -14.08 24.87
N GLU A 148 27.30 -13.99 25.65
CA GLU A 148 27.06 -14.88 26.80
C GLU A 148 26.95 -16.35 26.38
N LEU A 149 26.33 -16.64 25.23
CA LEU A 149 26.34 -18.00 24.68
C LEU A 149 27.76 -18.46 24.33
N ALA A 150 28.61 -17.58 23.78
CA ALA A 150 29.99 -17.91 23.48
C ALA A 150 30.83 -18.12 24.76
N GLU A 151 30.57 -17.35 25.82
CA GLU A 151 31.18 -17.54 27.14
C GLU A 151 30.72 -18.84 27.82
N ALA A 152 29.42 -19.14 27.77
CA ALA A 152 28.86 -20.38 28.29
C ALA A 152 29.50 -21.60 27.61
N ARG A 153 29.71 -21.57 26.28
CA ARG A 153 30.44 -22.63 25.57
C ARG A 153 31.91 -22.79 26.00
N ARG A 154 32.50 -21.76 26.59
CA ARG A 154 33.84 -21.80 27.21
C ARG A 154 33.80 -22.18 28.69
N HIS A 155 32.65 -22.61 29.20
CA HIS A 155 32.40 -22.94 30.61
C HIS A 155 32.65 -21.76 31.56
N ILE A 156 32.48 -20.54 31.08
CA ILE A 156 32.55 -19.32 31.89
C ILE A 156 31.13 -19.02 32.37
N VAL A 157 30.95 -18.92 33.70
CA VAL A 157 29.65 -18.69 34.31
C VAL A 157 29.50 -17.21 34.65
N GLY A 158 28.72 -16.49 33.85
CA GLY A 158 28.31 -15.12 34.13
C GLY A 158 26.93 -15.06 34.79
N LYS A 159 26.84 -14.57 36.04
CA LYS A 159 25.58 -14.06 36.63
C LYS A 159 25.30 -12.54 36.43
N PRO A 160 26.26 -11.67 36.08
CA PRO A 160 25.98 -10.24 35.88
C PRO A 160 25.13 -9.91 34.65
N TRP A 161 25.23 -10.70 33.57
CA TRP A 161 24.63 -10.35 32.28
C TRP A 161 23.10 -10.21 32.34
N LEU A 162 22.45 -11.06 33.14
CA LEU A 162 21.01 -11.03 33.27
C LEU A 162 20.57 -9.70 33.90
N GLN A 163 21.29 -9.19 34.90
CA GLN A 163 20.96 -7.90 35.52
C GLN A 163 21.10 -6.73 34.52
N VAL A 164 22.09 -6.81 33.63
CA VAL A 164 22.33 -5.81 32.58
C VAL A 164 21.22 -5.84 31.53
N TRP A 165 20.87 -7.04 31.04
CA TRP A 165 19.96 -7.20 29.90
C TRP A 165 18.49 -7.38 30.28
N GLN A 166 18.17 -7.60 31.57
CA GLN A 166 16.81 -7.82 32.04
C GLN A 166 15.83 -6.73 31.58
N PRO A 167 16.10 -5.42 31.69
CA PRO A 167 15.18 -4.39 31.22
C PRO A 167 14.91 -4.48 29.71
N ALA A 168 15.93 -4.78 28.91
CA ALA A 168 15.82 -4.90 27.46
C ALA A 168 15.04 -6.16 27.06
N LEU A 169 15.31 -7.29 27.69
CA LEU A 169 14.54 -8.54 27.49
C LEU A 169 13.06 -8.37 27.80
N HIS A 170 12.73 -7.64 28.88
CA HIS A 170 11.33 -7.34 29.20
C HIS A 170 10.64 -6.54 28.08
N ARG A 171 11.32 -5.55 27.50
CA ARG A 171 10.75 -4.77 26.37
C ARG A 171 10.58 -5.61 25.10
N VAL A 172 11.52 -6.51 24.81
CA VAL A 172 11.44 -7.41 23.65
C VAL A 172 10.24 -8.36 23.80
N PHE A 173 10.11 -9.05 24.93
CA PHE A 173 8.98 -9.96 25.14
C PHE A 173 7.63 -9.24 25.20
N ALA A 174 7.59 -8.05 25.82
CA ALA A 174 6.39 -7.21 25.82
C ALA A 174 5.94 -6.81 24.40
N SER A 175 6.88 -6.60 23.47
CA SER A 175 6.53 -6.25 22.08
C SER A 175 5.78 -7.36 21.35
N VAL A 176 6.02 -8.63 21.70
CA VAL A 176 5.28 -9.79 21.15
C VAL A 176 4.00 -10.10 21.94
N GLY A 177 3.70 -9.31 22.99
CA GLY A 177 2.50 -9.48 23.79
C GLY A 177 2.66 -10.41 24.99
N LEU A 178 3.87 -10.85 25.33
CA LEU A 178 4.14 -11.53 26.60
C LEU A 178 4.20 -10.52 27.73
N HIS A 179 3.44 -10.77 28.80
CA HIS A 179 3.33 -9.88 29.95
C HIS A 179 3.37 -10.65 31.27
N GLY A 180 3.69 -9.96 32.37
CA GLY A 180 3.64 -10.50 33.72
C GLY A 180 4.60 -11.69 33.91
N ASP A 181 4.11 -12.73 34.58
CA ASP A 181 4.90 -13.91 34.96
C ASP A 181 5.47 -14.67 33.74
N ALA A 182 4.78 -14.64 32.60
CA ALA A 182 5.23 -15.31 31.39
C ALA A 182 6.56 -14.74 30.83
N VAL A 183 6.81 -13.43 31.03
CA VAL A 183 8.09 -12.80 30.66
C VAL A 183 9.21 -13.31 31.55
N VAL A 184 8.94 -13.42 32.86
CA VAL A 184 9.92 -13.94 33.82
C VAL A 184 10.27 -15.38 33.46
N VAL A 185 9.27 -16.22 33.19
CA VAL A 185 9.47 -17.61 32.75
C VAL A 185 10.31 -17.70 31.47
N ALA A 186 10.03 -16.86 30.47
CA ALA A 186 10.80 -16.83 29.22
C ALA A 186 12.26 -16.42 29.43
N ILE A 187 12.50 -15.40 30.25
CA ILE A 187 13.84 -14.92 30.60
C ILE A 187 14.59 -15.99 31.41
N THR A 188 13.93 -16.65 32.36
CA THR A 188 14.52 -17.75 33.13
C THR A 188 14.84 -18.95 32.23
N ALA A 189 13.99 -19.28 31.24
CA ALA A 189 14.29 -20.34 30.28
C ALA A 189 15.53 -20.05 29.43
N LEU A 190 15.73 -18.79 29.00
CA LEU A 190 16.98 -18.37 28.34
C LEU A 190 18.18 -18.53 29.27
N HIS A 191 18.08 -18.04 30.50
CA HIS A 191 19.14 -18.15 31.49
C HIS A 191 19.54 -19.60 31.79
N ASP A 192 18.55 -20.46 32.06
CA ASP A 192 18.77 -21.87 32.38
C ASP A 192 19.36 -22.63 31.19
N THR A 193 19.00 -22.27 29.96
CA THR A 193 19.61 -22.82 28.74
C THR A 193 21.09 -22.46 28.65
N LEU A 194 21.46 -21.20 28.86
CA LEU A 194 22.87 -20.79 28.87
C LEU A 194 23.66 -21.45 30.01
N GLN A 195 23.05 -21.57 31.20
CA GLN A 195 23.65 -22.26 32.34
C GLN A 195 23.89 -23.75 32.06
N ALA A 196 22.92 -24.45 31.46
CA ALA A 196 23.04 -25.86 31.07
C ALA A 196 24.21 -26.09 30.10
N ILE A 197 24.40 -25.17 29.16
CA ILE A 197 25.53 -25.20 28.22
C ILE A 197 26.85 -24.97 28.96
N ALA A 198 26.90 -24.00 29.87
CA ALA A 198 28.08 -23.73 30.69
C ALA A 198 28.48 -24.93 31.56
N GLU A 199 27.52 -25.72 32.02
CA GLU A 199 27.75 -26.94 32.80
C GLU A 199 28.06 -28.19 31.95
N ALA A 200 28.20 -28.03 30.62
CA ALA A 200 28.39 -29.13 29.67
C ALA A 200 27.24 -30.15 29.63
N ARG A 201 26.02 -29.71 29.94
CA ARG A 201 24.79 -30.53 29.93
C ARG A 201 23.73 -29.95 28.99
N PRO A 202 23.99 -29.90 27.67
CA PRO A 202 23.06 -29.34 26.69
C PRO A 202 21.71 -30.08 26.62
N GLU A 203 21.62 -31.31 27.14
CA GLU A 203 20.36 -32.04 27.28
C GLU A 203 19.36 -31.40 28.25
N LEU A 204 19.80 -30.45 29.09
CA LEU A 204 18.97 -29.72 30.04
C LEU A 204 18.45 -28.37 29.49
N GLU A 205 18.62 -28.11 28.19
CA GLU A 205 18.05 -26.93 27.52
C GLU A 205 16.55 -26.80 27.80
N LYS A 206 16.11 -25.59 28.18
CA LYS A 206 14.70 -25.29 28.42
C LYS A 206 14.11 -24.62 27.20
N ALA A 207 12.93 -25.08 26.76
CA ALA A 207 12.20 -24.39 25.71
C ALA A 207 11.61 -23.07 26.23
N LEU A 208 11.50 -22.07 25.34
CA LEU A 208 10.69 -20.89 25.63
C LEU A 208 9.22 -21.29 25.82
N PRO A 209 8.45 -20.55 26.64
CA PRO A 209 7.01 -20.73 26.71
C PRO A 209 6.36 -20.45 25.35
N GLU A 210 5.12 -20.91 25.16
CA GLU A 210 4.38 -20.65 23.92
C GLU A 210 4.33 -19.15 23.63
N LEU A 211 5.00 -18.76 22.55
CA LEU A 211 5.09 -17.38 22.13
C LEU A 211 3.83 -17.00 21.34
N PRO A 212 3.17 -15.88 21.66
CA PRO A 212 2.07 -15.38 20.85
C PRO A 212 2.48 -15.20 19.38
N GLN A 213 1.57 -15.55 18.47
CA GLN A 213 1.79 -15.32 17.05
C GLN A 213 1.77 -13.80 16.76
N VAL A 214 2.90 -13.30 16.29
CA VAL A 214 3.03 -11.91 15.85
C VAL A 214 2.41 -11.78 14.46
N ASN A 215 1.18 -11.28 14.40
CA ASN A 215 0.52 -10.96 13.13
C ASN A 215 0.99 -9.60 12.61
N LEU A 216 2.18 -9.57 11.98
CA LEU A 216 2.50 -8.46 11.09
C LEU A 216 1.61 -8.56 9.83
N PRO A 217 1.18 -7.42 9.26
CA PRO A 217 0.58 -7.42 7.93
C PRO A 217 1.45 -8.27 7.00
N PRO A 218 0.86 -9.21 6.24
CA PRO A 218 1.63 -9.99 5.29
C PRO A 218 2.38 -9.02 4.35
N PRO A 219 3.62 -9.36 3.93
CA PRO A 219 4.30 -8.62 2.87
C PRO A 219 3.30 -8.49 1.73
N ALA A 220 3.14 -7.29 1.17
CA ALA A 220 2.05 -6.96 0.26
C ALA A 220 1.91 -8.02 -0.84
N ALA A 221 1.04 -9.01 -0.60
CA ALA A 221 0.73 -10.05 -1.54
C ALA A 221 -0.10 -9.36 -2.63
N GLU A 222 0.55 -9.13 -3.76
CA GLU A 222 -0.04 -9.03 -5.09
C GLU A 222 -1.33 -8.21 -5.15
N SER A 223 -1.18 -6.89 -5.04
CA SER A 223 -2.23 -5.95 -5.47
C SER A 223 -2.26 -5.94 -6.99
N VAL A 224 -2.96 -6.90 -7.61
CA VAL A 224 -2.93 -7.13 -9.06
C VAL A 224 -1.52 -6.86 -9.59
N SER A 225 -0.54 -7.64 -9.13
CA SER A 225 0.46 -8.07 -10.10
C SER A 225 -0.40 -8.70 -11.18
N VAL A 226 -0.60 -7.96 -12.27
CA VAL A 226 -0.84 -8.62 -13.53
C VAL A 226 0.26 -9.67 -13.55
N VAL A 227 -0.10 -10.94 -13.38
CA VAL A 227 0.83 -12.06 -13.43
C VAL A 227 1.39 -12.04 -14.85
N LEU A 228 2.38 -11.18 -15.04
CA LEU A 228 3.32 -11.20 -16.12
C LEU A 228 4.22 -12.33 -15.66
N GLY A 229 3.94 -13.52 -16.18
CA GLY A 229 4.79 -14.68 -15.95
C GLY A 229 6.24 -14.23 -16.13
N ALA A 230 7.10 -14.64 -15.20
CA ALA A 230 8.51 -14.25 -15.13
C ALA A 230 9.27 -14.45 -16.48
N GLU A 231 8.70 -15.20 -17.42
CA GLU A 231 9.19 -15.41 -18.78
C GLU A 231 9.07 -14.18 -19.70
N ALA A 232 8.17 -13.22 -19.46
CA ALA A 232 8.04 -12.01 -20.29
C ALA A 232 9.07 -10.92 -19.96
N VAL A 233 9.67 -10.97 -18.77
CA VAL A 233 10.65 -9.98 -18.27
C VAL A 233 12.03 -10.18 -18.91
N ALA A 234 12.27 -11.33 -19.54
CA ALA A 234 13.57 -11.69 -20.13
C ALA A 234 13.79 -11.17 -21.58
N GLN A 235 12.77 -10.63 -22.25
CA GLN A 235 12.90 -10.15 -23.63
C GLN A 235 13.07 -8.64 -23.69
N SER A 236 14.35 -8.21 -23.65
CA SER A 236 14.85 -6.86 -23.93
C SER A 236 13.93 -5.74 -23.41
N ILE A 237 14.08 -5.40 -22.14
CA ILE A 237 13.52 -4.16 -21.58
C ILE A 237 14.09 -3.01 -22.41
N ASP A 238 13.25 -2.35 -23.19
CA ASP A 238 13.64 -1.12 -23.86
C ASP A 238 13.72 -0.04 -22.77
N SER A 239 14.95 0.39 -22.42
CA SER A 239 15.22 1.35 -21.34
C SER A 239 14.37 2.63 -21.49
N ALA A 240 14.03 2.98 -22.73
CA ALA A 240 13.30 4.18 -23.10
C ALA A 240 11.88 4.25 -22.53
N ASP A 241 11.10 3.16 -22.59
CA ASP A 241 9.72 3.17 -22.07
C ASP A 241 9.70 3.18 -20.53
N ALA A 242 10.59 2.43 -19.89
CA ALA A 242 10.74 2.43 -18.44
C ALA A 242 11.21 3.80 -17.91
N GLU A 243 12.12 4.48 -18.62
CA GLU A 243 12.53 5.85 -18.30
C GLU A 243 11.37 6.85 -18.42
N ARG A 244 10.51 6.69 -19.42
CA ARG A 244 9.31 7.54 -19.58
C ARG A 244 8.36 7.40 -18.40
N PHE A 245 8.12 6.18 -17.92
CA PHE A 245 7.29 5.95 -16.72
C PHE A 245 7.94 6.47 -15.44
N ARG A 246 9.28 6.43 -15.36
CA ARG A 246 10.03 6.96 -14.21
C ARG A 246 9.97 8.49 -14.11
N ALA A 247 9.90 9.17 -15.25
CA ALA A 247 9.79 10.63 -15.33
C ALA A 247 8.33 11.15 -15.36
N MET A 248 7.34 10.27 -15.14
CA MET A 248 5.93 10.64 -15.20
C MET A 248 5.52 11.51 -14.01
N ASP A 249 4.76 12.57 -14.30
CA ASP A 249 4.26 13.48 -13.27
C ASP A 249 3.11 12.87 -12.46
N ILE A 250 3.12 13.13 -11.15
CA ILE A 250 2.01 12.75 -10.28
C ILE A 250 0.74 13.47 -10.75
N GLY A 251 -0.33 12.71 -10.95
CA GLY A 251 -1.61 13.20 -11.47
C GLY A 251 -1.93 12.74 -12.90
N THR A 252 -0.98 12.13 -13.62
CA THR A 252 -1.23 11.57 -14.96
C THR A 252 -2.21 10.41 -14.89
N TRP A 253 -3.16 10.38 -15.83
CA TRP A 253 -4.14 9.31 -15.99
C TRP A 253 -3.67 8.33 -17.07
N LEU A 254 -3.82 7.03 -16.79
CA LEU A 254 -3.56 5.94 -17.72
C LEU A 254 -4.76 5.00 -17.75
N ASP A 255 -5.02 4.44 -18.93
CA ASP A 255 -6.10 3.49 -19.15
C ASP A 255 -5.57 2.06 -19.07
N PHE A 256 -5.96 1.35 -18.02
CA PHE A 256 -5.61 -0.04 -17.79
C PHE A 256 -6.68 -0.95 -18.40
N VAL A 257 -6.26 -1.90 -19.23
CA VAL A 257 -7.16 -2.90 -19.83
C VAL A 257 -7.04 -4.20 -19.05
N ASP A 258 -8.14 -4.61 -18.42
CA ASP A 258 -8.22 -5.88 -17.70
C ASP A 258 -8.37 -7.07 -18.67
N LYS A 259 -8.22 -8.30 -18.16
CA LYS A 259 -8.33 -9.55 -18.93
C LYS A 259 -9.67 -9.69 -19.66
N ASP A 260 -10.72 -9.08 -19.13
CA ASP A 260 -12.06 -9.04 -19.73
C ASP A 260 -12.23 -7.95 -20.80
N GLY A 261 -11.16 -7.23 -21.15
CA GLY A 261 -11.19 -6.13 -22.12
C GLY A 261 -11.80 -4.82 -21.60
N LYS A 262 -12.15 -4.76 -20.32
CA LYS A 262 -12.65 -3.53 -19.67
C LYS A 262 -11.52 -2.55 -19.44
N VAL A 263 -11.76 -1.30 -19.79
CA VAL A 263 -10.83 -0.19 -19.58
C VAL A 263 -11.13 0.48 -18.24
N GLN A 264 -10.11 0.65 -17.40
CA GLN A 264 -10.20 1.36 -16.13
C GLN A 264 -9.14 2.45 -16.06
N ALA A 265 -9.58 3.69 -15.89
CA ALA A 265 -8.69 4.83 -15.74
C ALA A 265 -8.05 4.82 -14.34
N GLY A 266 -6.72 4.83 -14.29
CA GLY A 266 -5.90 4.92 -13.10
C GLY A 266 -5.09 6.20 -13.10
N LYS A 267 -5.23 6.99 -12.05
CA LYS A 267 -4.43 8.20 -11.81
C LYS A 267 -3.18 7.85 -11.01
N LEU A 268 -2.02 8.30 -11.46
CA LEU A 268 -0.79 8.22 -10.68
C LEU A 268 -0.91 9.14 -9.44
N SER A 269 -0.97 8.55 -8.25
CA SER A 269 -1.12 9.31 -7.00
C SER A 269 0.18 9.45 -6.22
N TRP A 270 1.09 8.48 -6.36
CA TRP A 270 2.34 8.48 -5.60
C TRP A 270 3.40 7.62 -6.27
N VAL A 271 4.66 8.03 -6.12
CA VAL A 271 5.84 7.26 -6.54
C VAL A 271 6.64 6.96 -5.28
N SER A 272 6.98 5.69 -5.08
CA SER A 272 7.81 5.29 -3.96
C SER A 272 9.24 5.83 -4.13
N PRO A 273 9.81 6.50 -3.11
CA PRO A 273 11.21 6.91 -3.12
C PRO A 273 12.18 5.74 -2.90
N ILE A 274 11.70 4.57 -2.47
CA ILE A 274 12.52 3.42 -2.08
C ILE A 274 12.52 2.38 -3.20
N SER A 275 11.35 1.87 -3.57
CA SER A 275 11.21 0.83 -4.60
C SER A 275 10.97 1.37 -6.00
N GLN A 276 10.82 2.69 -6.18
CA GLN A 276 10.46 3.34 -7.45
C GLN A 276 9.13 2.85 -8.05
N ARG A 277 8.31 2.14 -7.27
CA ARG A 277 6.98 1.66 -7.69
C ARG A 277 5.99 2.81 -7.72
N LEU A 278 5.12 2.78 -8.73
CA LEU A 278 4.08 3.76 -8.97
C LEU A 278 2.73 3.25 -8.42
N LEU A 279 2.06 4.07 -7.62
CA LEU A 279 0.73 3.81 -7.06
C LEU A 279 -0.32 4.51 -7.92
N PHE A 280 -1.21 3.71 -8.49
CA PHE A 280 -2.37 4.16 -9.23
C PHE A 280 -3.63 4.03 -8.40
N VAL A 281 -4.45 5.08 -8.40
CA VAL A 281 -5.78 5.10 -7.80
C VAL A 281 -6.84 5.19 -8.89
N ASN A 282 -7.98 4.53 -8.69
CA ASN A 282 -9.13 4.72 -9.57
C ASN A 282 -9.79 6.09 -9.32
N ARG A 283 -10.84 6.40 -10.09
CA ARG A 283 -11.63 7.63 -9.91
C ARG A 283 -12.27 7.80 -8.52
N ARG A 284 -12.31 6.77 -7.70
CA ARG A 284 -12.78 6.83 -6.30
C ARG A 284 -11.67 7.22 -5.32
N GLY A 285 -10.43 7.37 -5.76
CA GLY A 285 -9.24 7.51 -4.91
C GLY A 285 -8.85 6.20 -4.23
N VAL A 286 -9.46 5.07 -4.61
CA VAL A 286 -9.12 3.76 -4.03
C VAL A 286 -7.91 3.20 -4.79
N ARG A 287 -6.95 2.62 -4.06
CA ARG A 287 -5.81 1.91 -4.63
C ARG A 287 -6.28 0.90 -5.67
N PHE A 288 -5.82 1.08 -6.90
CA PHE A 288 -6.14 0.23 -8.03
C PHE A 288 -4.96 -0.69 -8.38
N CYS A 289 -3.77 -0.12 -8.56
CA CYS A 289 -2.59 -0.85 -9.00
C CYS A 289 -1.32 -0.29 -8.35
N VAL A 290 -0.35 -1.15 -8.08
CA VAL A 290 1.01 -0.75 -7.69
C VAL A 290 1.98 -1.52 -8.56
N ALA A 291 2.69 -0.83 -9.46
CA ALA A 291 3.54 -1.46 -10.46
C ALA A 291 4.90 -0.76 -10.56
N SER A 292 5.94 -1.49 -10.94
CA SER A 292 7.25 -0.90 -11.29
C SER A 292 7.21 -0.27 -12.70
N PRO A 293 8.11 0.67 -13.03
CA PRO A 293 8.22 1.22 -14.38
C PRO A 293 8.40 0.14 -15.46
N GLU A 294 9.13 -0.93 -15.14
CA GLU A 294 9.38 -2.05 -16.03
C GLU A 294 8.09 -2.88 -16.25
N GLU A 295 7.30 -3.12 -15.20
CA GLU A 295 6.00 -3.79 -15.32
C GLU A 295 5.00 -2.97 -16.16
N LEU A 296 5.00 -1.63 -16.00
CA LEU A 296 4.19 -0.73 -16.83
C LEU A 296 4.59 -0.80 -18.31
N ALA A 297 5.88 -0.78 -18.61
CA ALA A 297 6.40 -0.91 -19.98
C ALA A 297 5.97 -2.23 -20.63
N VAL A 298 5.99 -3.33 -19.88
CA VAL A 298 5.48 -4.62 -20.36
C VAL A 298 3.97 -4.56 -20.61
N MET A 299 3.20 -3.90 -19.74
CA MET A 299 1.75 -3.74 -19.95
C MET A 299 1.41 -2.92 -21.20
N VAL A 300 2.20 -1.91 -21.56
CA VAL A 300 2.05 -1.18 -22.83
C VAL A 300 2.22 -2.14 -24.02
N ARG A 301 3.29 -2.95 -24.01
CA ARG A 301 3.58 -3.91 -25.10
C ARG A 301 2.48 -4.97 -25.25
N LEU A 302 1.87 -5.39 -24.15
CA LEU A 302 0.75 -6.32 -24.15
C LEU A 302 -0.59 -5.66 -24.53
N GLY A 303 -0.62 -4.37 -24.83
CA GLY A 303 -1.84 -3.62 -25.15
C GLY A 303 -2.76 -3.43 -23.95
N ARG A 304 -2.23 -3.64 -22.73
CA ARG A 304 -2.96 -3.59 -21.45
C ARG A 304 -2.85 -2.25 -20.73
N LEU A 305 -2.08 -1.32 -21.28
CA LEU A 305 -1.93 0.04 -20.78
C LEU A 305 -1.93 0.99 -21.98
N ARG A 306 -2.73 2.05 -21.89
CA ARG A 306 -2.80 3.11 -22.90
C ARG A 306 -2.76 4.48 -22.21
N GLU A 307 -2.31 5.50 -22.94
CA GLU A 307 -2.47 6.87 -22.47
C GLU A 307 -3.95 7.23 -22.44
N HIS A 308 -4.38 7.87 -21.35
CA HIS A 308 -5.75 8.33 -21.23
C HIS A 308 -5.97 9.51 -22.18
N ILE A 309 -6.85 9.33 -23.17
CA ILE A 309 -7.25 10.40 -24.09
C ILE A 309 -8.54 11.01 -23.53
N ASN A 310 -8.43 12.24 -23.01
CA ASN A 310 -9.60 13.08 -22.75
C ASN A 310 -10.12 13.59 -24.09
N ASP A 311 -10.95 12.79 -24.77
CA ASP A 311 -11.73 13.32 -25.88
C ASP A 311 -12.77 14.29 -25.30
N GLY A 312 -12.69 15.55 -25.73
CA GLY A 312 -13.58 16.63 -25.30
C GLY A 312 -15.05 16.27 -25.55
N ALA A 313 -15.67 15.69 -24.54
CA ALA A 313 -17.02 15.13 -24.61
C ALA A 313 -18.09 16.20 -24.87
N PHE A 314 -17.80 17.47 -24.58
CA PHE A 314 -18.68 18.59 -24.85
C PHE A 314 -18.95 18.78 -26.34
N ASP A 315 -17.90 18.81 -27.18
CA ASP A 315 -18.08 18.99 -28.63
C ASP A 315 -18.72 17.76 -29.26
N SER A 316 -18.41 16.55 -28.76
CA SER A 316 -19.01 15.30 -29.23
C SER A 316 -20.49 15.15 -28.83
N ALA A 317 -20.87 15.55 -27.61
CA ALA A 317 -22.25 15.53 -27.14
C ALA A 317 -23.09 16.66 -27.76
N MET A 318 -22.53 17.86 -27.94
CA MET A 318 -23.18 18.96 -28.64
C MET A 318 -23.39 18.61 -30.11
N GLN A 319 -22.40 18.01 -30.77
CA GLN A 319 -22.52 17.53 -32.15
C GLN A 319 -23.60 16.44 -32.25
N GLY A 320 -23.65 15.47 -31.33
CA GLY A 320 -24.68 14.43 -31.34
C GLY A 320 -26.10 14.94 -31.08
N VAL A 321 -26.26 16.03 -30.32
CA VAL A 321 -27.57 16.70 -30.13
C VAL A 321 -27.93 17.56 -31.34
N ILE A 322 -26.97 18.28 -31.93
CA ILE A 322 -27.15 19.03 -33.19
C ILE A 322 -27.56 18.07 -34.32
N ASP A 323 -26.87 16.94 -34.46
CA ASP A 323 -27.16 15.90 -35.46
C ASP A 323 -28.56 15.26 -35.25
N ARG A 324 -29.06 15.21 -34.01
CA ARG A 324 -30.43 14.74 -33.69
C ARG A 324 -31.50 15.83 -33.84
N LEU A 325 -31.13 17.11 -33.80
CA LEU A 325 -32.02 18.25 -33.98
C LEU A 325 -32.11 18.71 -35.45
N ASP A 326 -31.18 18.26 -36.31
CA ASP A 326 -31.20 18.42 -37.77
C ASP A 326 -31.78 17.22 -38.59
N PRO A 327 -32.93 16.57 -38.27
CA PRO A 327 -33.57 15.64 -39.22
C PRO A 327 -34.22 16.34 -40.43
N LEU A 328 -34.21 17.68 -40.53
CA LEU A 328 -35.05 18.43 -41.48
C LEU A 328 -34.33 19.03 -42.69
N HIS A 329 -33.07 18.69 -42.97
CA HIS A 329 -32.41 19.10 -44.23
C HIS A 329 -32.02 17.98 -45.20
N ASN A 330 -32.36 16.71 -44.92
CA ASN A 330 -32.13 15.61 -45.88
C ASN A 330 -33.41 14.96 -46.43
N SER A 331 -34.50 15.72 -46.47
CA SER A 331 -35.68 15.36 -47.27
C SER A 331 -35.97 16.47 -48.26
N THR A 332 -35.95 16.13 -49.57
CA THR A 332 -36.23 16.96 -50.77
C THR A 332 -35.04 17.83 -51.24
N VAL A 333 -34.52 17.80 -52.47
CA VAL A 333 -34.99 17.34 -53.81
C VAL A 333 -33.76 17.06 -54.70
N HIS A 334 -33.60 15.85 -55.27
CA HIS A 334 -33.69 15.55 -56.72
C HIS A 334 -33.24 14.12 -57.05
#